data_AF-A0A9E1LC07-F1
#
_entry.id   AF-A0A9E1LC07-F1
#
_cell.length_a   1.000
_cell.length_b   1.000
_cell.length_c   1.000
_cell.angle_alpha   90.00
_cell.angle_beta   90.00
_cell.angle_gamma   90.00
#
_symmetry.space_group_name_H-M   'P 1'
#
loop_
_entity.id
_entity.type
_entity.pdbx_description
1 polymer ?
#
loop_
_entity_poly.entity_id
_entity_poly.type
_entity_poly.pdbx_seq_one_letter_code
_entity_poly.pdbx_strand_id
1 'polypeptide(L)'
;MPIDHVLKLYSESFRSPYLHYGFWDEPDKVNIDTLTLNDMVAAQQRYIEHLASFIPEDVKNILDVGAGIGGNSSFLLSKGFSVEALSPDDYQEKVFAEKYNGEVPFYRTKFEDFKPQKQYDLVLESESACYIQIEPGWQVAQKTIRKGGYLLASDYFLHHNDGSGDWHIKASH
;
A
#
# COMPACT_ATOMS: atom_id res chain seq x y z
N MET A 1 4.33 17.27 4.34
CA MET A 1 3.63 18.57 4.34
C MET A 1 3.34 19.11 2.93
N PRO A 2 4.26 19.13 1.94
CA PRO A 2 3.89 19.46 0.55
C PRO A 2 3.20 18.31 -0.21
N ILE A 3 3.72 17.09 -0.06
CA ILE A 3 3.24 15.85 -0.71
C ILE A 3 1.78 15.54 -0.35
N ASP A 4 1.41 15.85 0.89
CA ASP A 4 0.10 15.56 1.45
C ASP A 4 -1.04 16.39 0.79
N HIS A 5 -0.75 17.64 0.41
CA HIS A 5 -1.70 18.46 -0.35
C HIS A 5 -1.89 17.97 -1.79
N VAL A 6 -0.83 17.43 -2.41
CA VAL A 6 -0.88 16.88 -3.76
C VAL A 6 -1.69 15.59 -3.77
N LEU A 7 -1.41 14.65 -2.85
CA LEU A 7 -2.18 13.41 -2.69
C LEU A 7 -3.65 13.69 -2.38
N LYS A 8 -3.93 14.68 -1.53
CA LYS A 8 -5.30 15.13 -1.26
C LYS A 8 -5.97 15.68 -2.51
N LEU A 9 -5.28 16.52 -3.29
CA LEU A 9 -5.80 17.02 -4.57
C LEU A 9 -6.11 15.87 -5.54
N TYR A 10 -5.22 14.87 -5.64
CA TYR A 10 -5.45 13.67 -6.44
C TYR A 10 -6.69 12.91 -5.96
N SER A 11 -6.78 12.62 -4.67
CA SER A 11 -7.96 11.95 -4.08
C SER A 11 -9.26 12.69 -4.40
N GLU A 12 -9.30 14.01 -4.22
CA GLU A 12 -10.49 14.82 -4.47
C GLU A 12 -10.83 14.95 -5.96
N SER A 13 -9.82 14.97 -6.84
CA SER A 13 -10.01 15.15 -8.29
C SER A 13 -10.44 13.85 -8.98
N PHE A 14 -9.78 12.74 -8.66
CA PHE A 14 -10.08 11.43 -9.25
C PHE A 14 -11.22 10.73 -8.52
N ARG A 15 -11.51 11.12 -7.27
CA ARG A 15 -12.49 10.50 -6.36
C ARG A 15 -12.28 8.98 -6.25
N SER A 16 -11.03 8.57 -6.42
CA SER A 16 -10.59 7.19 -6.27
C SER A 16 -10.36 6.88 -4.80
N PRO A 17 -10.70 5.67 -4.32
CA PRO A 17 -10.29 5.24 -2.99
C PRO A 17 -8.80 4.87 -2.91
N TYR A 18 -8.07 4.93 -4.03
CA TYR A 18 -6.68 4.48 -4.17
C TYR A 18 -5.71 5.65 -4.37
N LEU A 19 -4.55 5.56 -3.72
CA LEU A 19 -3.42 6.51 -3.82
C LEU A 19 -2.16 5.83 -4.40
N HIS A 20 -2.35 4.98 -5.40
CA HIS A 20 -1.28 4.29 -6.13
C HIS A 20 -1.57 4.32 -7.63
N TYR A 21 -0.65 3.85 -8.47
CA TYR A 21 -0.86 3.77 -9.91
C TYR A 21 -1.89 2.70 -10.32
N GLY A 22 -2.28 2.73 -11.59
CA GLY A 22 -3.20 1.76 -12.17
C GLY A 22 -2.47 0.65 -12.93
N PHE A 23 -3.03 -0.56 -12.88
CA PHE A 23 -2.56 -1.71 -13.66
C PHE A 23 -3.33 -1.83 -14.97
N TRP A 24 -2.58 -1.97 -16.07
CA TRP A 24 -3.09 -2.10 -17.43
C TRP A 24 -2.49 -3.36 -18.05
N ASP A 25 -3.33 -4.31 -18.43
CA ASP A 25 -2.86 -5.57 -19.03
C ASP A 25 -2.20 -5.34 -20.39
N GLU A 26 -2.69 -4.38 -21.16
CA GLU A 26 -2.20 -4.04 -22.50
C GLU A 26 -1.98 -2.52 -22.63
N PRO A 27 -0.95 -1.95 -21.96
CA PRO A 27 -0.75 -0.51 -21.89
C PRO A 27 -0.53 0.12 -23.27
N ASP A 28 0.12 -0.60 -24.20
CA ASP A 28 0.37 -0.13 -25.58
C ASP A 28 -0.91 0.02 -26.41
N LYS A 29 -2.02 -0.57 -25.97
CA LYS A 29 -3.33 -0.48 -26.63
C LYS A 29 -4.23 0.61 -26.04
N VAL A 30 -3.79 1.27 -24.97
CA VAL A 30 -4.58 2.34 -24.34
C VAL A 30 -4.62 3.56 -25.25
N ASN A 31 -5.81 3.93 -25.71
CA ASN A 31 -6.00 5.17 -26.45
C ASN A 31 -6.22 6.35 -25.49
N ILE A 32 -5.19 7.19 -25.37
CA ILE A 32 -5.15 8.35 -24.47
C ILE A 32 -6.27 9.35 -24.79
N ASP A 33 -6.64 9.53 -26.06
CA ASP A 33 -7.68 10.49 -26.46
C ASP A 33 -9.08 10.10 -25.97
N THR A 34 -9.26 8.83 -25.60
CA THR A 34 -10.54 8.29 -25.11
C THR A 34 -10.51 7.93 -23.63
N LEU A 35 -9.37 8.08 -22.96
CA LEU A 35 -9.18 7.69 -21.57
C LEU A 35 -10.00 8.59 -20.63
N THR A 36 -10.78 7.97 -19.74
CA THR A 36 -11.57 8.68 -18.73
C THR A 36 -11.00 8.51 -17.32
N LEU A 37 -11.46 9.35 -16.39
CA LEU A 37 -11.14 9.19 -14.96
C LEU A 37 -11.62 7.84 -14.43
N ASN A 38 -12.76 7.33 -14.91
CA ASN A 38 -13.27 6.03 -14.51
C ASN A 38 -12.34 4.89 -14.96
N ASP A 39 -11.72 5.02 -16.14
CA ASP A 39 -10.76 4.02 -16.61
C ASP A 39 -9.51 4.00 -15.72
N MET A 40 -9.08 5.17 -15.23
CA MET A 40 -7.97 5.27 -14.27
C MET A 40 -8.33 4.63 -12.93
N VAL A 41 -9.52 4.90 -12.39
CA VAL A 41 -10.02 4.25 -11.16
C VAL A 41 -10.12 2.74 -11.36
N ALA A 42 -10.61 2.27 -12.50
CA ALA A 42 -10.67 0.86 -12.84
C ALA A 42 -9.28 0.22 -12.94
N ALA A 43 -8.28 0.95 -13.43
CA ALA A 43 -6.90 0.48 -13.45
C ALA A 43 -6.31 0.36 -12.04
N GLN A 44 -6.59 1.30 -11.14
CA GLN A 44 -6.20 1.19 -9.74
C GLN A 44 -6.89 -0.01 -9.06
N GLN A 45 -8.18 -0.22 -9.33
CA GLN A 45 -8.88 -1.42 -8.86
C GLN A 45 -8.22 -2.72 -9.35
N ARG A 46 -7.85 -2.79 -10.64
CA ARG A 46 -7.14 -3.95 -11.20
C ARG A 46 -5.78 -4.18 -10.54
N TYR A 47 -5.09 -3.11 -10.15
CA TYR A 47 -3.79 -3.22 -9.48
C TYR A 47 -3.91 -3.99 -8.15
N ILE A 48 -4.85 -3.62 -7.27
CA ILE A 48 -5.04 -4.35 -6.02
C ILE A 48 -5.60 -5.76 -6.24
N GLU A 49 -6.44 -5.98 -7.26
CA GLU A 49 -6.87 -7.33 -7.65
C GLU A 49 -5.69 -8.21 -8.08
N HIS A 50 -4.76 -7.65 -8.84
CA HIS A 50 -3.54 -8.33 -9.25
C HIS A 50 -2.65 -8.65 -8.04
N LEU A 51 -2.42 -7.70 -7.14
CA LEU A 51 -1.67 -7.96 -5.90
C LEU A 51 -2.32 -9.05 -5.05
N ALA A 52 -3.65 -8.99 -4.90
CA ALA A 52 -4.39 -9.99 -4.14
C ALA A 52 -4.32 -11.39 -4.74
N SER A 53 -4.07 -11.53 -6.04
CA SER A 53 -3.87 -12.84 -6.69
C SER A 53 -2.60 -13.55 -6.22
N PHE A 54 -1.63 -12.82 -5.65
CA PHE A 54 -0.43 -13.39 -5.06
C PHE A 54 -0.59 -13.76 -3.57
N ILE A 55 -1.71 -13.43 -2.94
CA ILE A 55 -1.94 -13.73 -1.52
C ILE A 55 -2.20 -15.24 -1.35
N PRO A 56 -1.38 -15.97 -0.58
CA PRO A 56 -1.57 -17.40 -0.35
C PRO A 56 -2.86 -17.73 0.42
N GLU A 57 -3.44 -18.90 0.17
CA GLU A 57 -4.71 -19.34 0.79
C GLU A 57 -4.65 -19.45 2.33
N ASP A 58 -3.46 -19.61 2.91
CA ASP A 58 -3.27 -19.71 4.36
C ASP A 58 -3.22 -18.35 5.07
N VAL A 59 -3.29 -17.24 4.33
CA VAL A 59 -3.34 -15.88 4.87
C VAL A 59 -4.75 -15.53 5.34
N LYS A 60 -4.85 -15.02 6.57
CA LYS A 60 -6.12 -14.57 7.15
C LYS A 60 -6.05 -13.15 7.69
N ASN A 61 -4.91 -12.76 8.25
CA ASN A 61 -4.69 -11.43 8.77
C ASN A 61 -3.54 -10.70 8.05
N ILE A 62 -3.78 -9.44 7.71
CA ILE A 62 -2.90 -8.62 6.88
C ILE A 62 -2.63 -7.29 7.59
N LEU A 63 -1.36 -6.87 7.58
CA LEU A 63 -0.97 -5.51 7.91
C LEU A 63 -0.75 -4.71 6.62
N ASP A 64 -1.60 -3.71 6.36
CA ASP A 64 -1.51 -2.78 5.23
C ASP A 64 -0.57 -1.62 5.59
N VAL A 65 0.67 -1.68 5.09
CA VAL A 65 1.74 -0.72 5.38
C VAL A 65 1.70 0.41 4.36
N GLY A 66 1.57 1.65 4.84
CA GLY A 66 1.36 2.81 3.97
C GLY A 66 -0.04 2.81 3.37
N ALA A 67 -1.06 2.55 4.19
CA ALA A 67 -2.42 2.24 3.73
C ALA A 67 -3.18 3.40 3.02
N GLY A 68 -2.59 4.59 2.95
CA GLY A 68 -3.18 5.76 2.30
C GLY A 68 -4.54 6.13 2.92
N ILE A 69 -5.54 6.31 2.08
CA ILE A 69 -6.95 6.54 2.48
C ILE A 69 -7.77 5.24 2.58
N GLY A 70 -7.07 4.10 2.61
CA GLY A 70 -7.64 2.79 2.90
C GLY A 70 -8.39 2.14 1.73
N GLY A 71 -8.04 2.42 0.47
CA GLY A 71 -8.60 1.68 -0.67
C GLY A 71 -8.29 0.19 -0.59
N ASN A 72 -7.01 -0.15 -0.41
CA ASN A 72 -6.53 -1.53 -0.29
C ASN A 72 -7.14 -2.23 0.93
N SER A 73 -7.10 -1.59 2.10
CA SER A 73 -7.76 -2.09 3.30
C SER A 73 -9.24 -2.45 3.07
N SER A 74 -10.02 -1.57 2.43
CA SER A 74 -11.44 -1.85 2.12
C SER A 74 -11.61 -3.03 1.17
N PHE A 75 -10.77 -3.11 0.14
CA PHE A 75 -10.79 -4.24 -0.80
C PHE A 75 -10.47 -5.56 -0.08
N LEU A 76 -9.42 -5.60 0.74
CA LEU A 76 -9.01 -6.81 1.46
C LEU A 76 -10.08 -7.28 2.47
N LEU A 77 -10.70 -6.34 3.19
CA LEU A 77 -11.84 -6.65 4.07
C LEU A 77 -13.00 -7.29 3.27
N SER A 78 -13.31 -6.75 2.08
CA SER A 78 -14.35 -7.32 1.21
C SER A 78 -14.06 -8.74 0.73
N LYS A 79 -12.78 -9.16 0.73
CA LYS A 79 -12.34 -10.53 0.44
C LYS A 79 -12.34 -11.45 1.68
N GLY A 80 -12.67 -10.93 2.85
CA GLY A 80 -12.78 -11.71 4.09
C GLY A 80 -11.49 -11.76 4.93
N PHE A 81 -10.48 -10.95 4.59
CA PHE A 81 -9.29 -10.83 5.43
C PHE A 81 -9.55 -9.97 6.66
N SER A 82 -8.86 -10.26 7.76
CA SER A 82 -8.71 -9.33 8.88
C SER A 82 -7.61 -8.34 8.54
N VAL A 83 -7.91 -7.04 8.54
CA VAL A 83 -6.93 -6.01 8.16
C VAL A 83 -6.65 -5.09 9.33
N GLU A 84 -5.37 -4.79 9.52
CA GLU A 84 -4.92 -3.63 10.30
C GLU A 84 -4.04 -2.77 9.39
N ALA A 85 -3.98 -1.47 9.66
CA ALA A 85 -3.33 -0.52 8.78
C ALA A 85 -2.32 0.34 9.53
N LEU A 86 -1.28 0.81 8.85
CA LEU A 86 -0.38 1.81 9.40
C LEU A 86 0.06 2.83 8.35
N SER A 87 0.29 4.05 8.82
CA SER A 87 0.91 5.14 8.05
C SER A 87 1.31 6.26 9.02
N PRO A 88 2.38 7.02 8.76
CA PRO A 88 2.80 8.11 9.65
C PRO A 88 1.91 9.36 9.58
N ASP A 89 0.95 9.41 8.65
CA ASP A 89 0.18 10.61 8.31
C ASP A 89 -1.06 10.84 9.21
N ASP A 90 -1.26 12.06 9.71
CA ASP A 90 -2.37 12.39 10.62
C ASP A 90 -3.72 12.62 9.92
N TYR A 91 -3.70 12.99 8.63
CA TYR A 91 -4.92 13.08 7.83
C TYR A 91 -5.45 11.68 7.53
N GLN A 92 -4.58 10.74 7.17
CA GLN A 92 -4.96 9.33 6.95
C GLN A 92 -5.53 8.67 8.22
N GLU A 93 -4.99 8.97 9.40
CA GLU A 93 -5.56 8.53 10.69
C GLU A 93 -7.02 8.96 10.84
N LYS A 94 -7.33 10.22 10.54
CA LYS A 94 -8.72 10.75 10.59
C LYS A 94 -9.62 10.08 9.56
N VAL A 95 -9.13 9.92 8.33
CA VAL A 95 -9.87 9.23 7.26
C VAL A 95 -10.20 7.79 7.66
N PHE A 96 -9.26 7.05 8.26
CA PHE A 96 -9.52 5.70 8.75
C PHE A 96 -10.55 5.67 9.88
N ALA A 97 -10.43 6.58 10.84
CA ALA A 97 -11.38 6.69 11.95
C ALA A 97 -12.81 6.93 11.45
N GLU A 98 -12.99 7.84 10.48
CA GLU A 98 -14.30 8.13 9.88
C GLU A 98 -14.81 6.98 9.00
N LYS A 99 -13.96 6.42 8.14
CA LYS A 99 -14.32 5.41 7.13
C LYS A 99 -14.71 4.07 7.76
N TYR A 100 -13.97 3.66 8.79
CA TYR A 100 -14.13 2.34 9.40
C TYR A 100 -14.78 2.38 10.77
N ASN A 101 -15.10 3.57 11.31
CA ASN A 101 -15.73 3.73 12.61
C ASN A 101 -15.01 2.95 13.74
N GLY A 102 -13.68 2.85 13.66
CA GLY A 102 -12.83 2.12 14.60
C GLY A 102 -12.75 0.60 14.40
N GLU A 103 -13.42 0.01 13.41
CA GLU A 103 -13.40 -1.44 13.15
C GLU A 103 -12.05 -1.92 12.57
N VAL A 104 -11.32 -1.03 11.90
CA VAL A 104 -9.98 -1.30 11.38
C VAL A 104 -8.95 -0.58 12.25
N PRO A 105 -8.14 -1.31 13.04
CA PRO A 105 -7.03 -0.72 13.77
C PRO A 105 -6.09 0.04 12.84
N PHE A 106 -5.82 1.30 13.16
CA PHE A 106 -4.88 2.15 12.44
C PHE A 106 -3.75 2.58 13.37
N TYR A 107 -2.51 2.37 12.94
CA TYR A 107 -1.31 2.77 13.68
C TYR A 107 -0.65 3.97 13.02
N ARG A 108 -0.69 5.14 13.68
CA ARG A 108 0.02 6.32 13.20
C ARG A 108 1.52 6.26 13.50
N THR A 109 2.26 5.53 12.66
CA THR A 109 3.71 5.34 12.77
C THR A 109 4.31 4.99 11.41
N LYS A 110 5.63 5.17 11.28
CA LYS A 110 6.40 4.58 10.18
C LYS A 110 6.57 3.08 10.40
N PHE A 111 6.78 2.33 9.32
CA PHE A 111 6.98 0.89 9.42
C PHE A 111 8.26 0.53 10.16
N GLU A 112 9.38 1.21 9.89
CA GLU A 112 10.64 0.97 10.59
C GLU A 112 10.59 1.25 12.10
N ASP A 113 9.60 2.02 12.55
CA ASP A 113 9.37 2.35 13.96
C ASP A 113 8.24 1.50 14.60
N PHE A 114 7.56 0.67 13.82
CA PHE A 114 6.39 -0.09 14.26
C PHE A 114 6.77 -1.18 15.27
N LYS A 115 5.95 -1.28 16.33
CA LYS A 115 6.11 -2.25 17.42
C LYS A 115 4.94 -3.23 17.42
N PRO A 116 5.05 -4.36 16.70
CA PRO A 116 3.95 -5.30 16.56
C PRO A 116 3.54 -5.86 17.93
N GLN A 117 2.24 -5.80 18.24
CA GLN A 117 1.65 -6.44 19.44
C GLN A 117 1.24 -7.90 19.17
N LYS A 118 1.14 -8.26 17.89
CA LYS A 118 0.87 -9.60 17.38
C LYS A 118 1.64 -9.80 16.07
N GLN A 119 1.70 -11.04 15.61
CA GLN A 119 2.25 -11.36 14.30
C GLN A 119 1.16 -11.44 13.24
N TYR A 120 1.54 -11.15 12.00
CA TYR A 120 0.67 -11.17 10.84
C TYR A 120 1.02 -12.30 9.87
N ASP A 121 0.03 -12.82 9.16
CA ASP A 121 0.23 -13.81 8.11
C ASP A 121 0.91 -13.17 6.90
N LEU A 122 0.55 -11.92 6.58
CA LEU A 122 1.13 -11.15 5.49
C LEU A 122 1.27 -9.66 5.88
N VAL A 123 2.39 -9.06 5.51
CA VAL A 123 2.56 -7.59 5.45
C VAL A 123 2.47 -7.18 3.98
N LEU A 124 1.61 -6.20 3.69
CA LEU A 124 1.41 -5.66 2.34
C LEU A 124 2.08 -4.28 2.25
N GLU A 125 3.02 -4.14 1.32
CA GLU A 125 3.68 -2.89 0.96
C GLU A 125 3.33 -2.52 -0.49
N SER A 126 2.15 -1.93 -0.69
CA SER A 126 1.65 -1.52 -2.00
C SER A 126 2.05 -0.06 -2.29
N GLU A 127 3.14 0.13 -3.03
CA GLU A 127 3.78 1.44 -3.31
C GLU A 127 4.21 2.21 -2.05
N SER A 128 4.54 1.48 -0.98
CA SER A 128 5.02 2.06 0.27
C SER A 128 6.47 1.70 0.60
N ALA A 129 7.04 0.68 -0.06
CA ALA A 129 8.39 0.19 0.21
C ALA A 129 9.47 1.26 -0.05
N CYS A 130 9.28 2.13 -1.04
CA CYS A 130 10.17 3.24 -1.37
C CYS A 130 10.25 4.36 -0.32
N TYR A 131 9.35 4.37 0.68
CA TYR A 131 9.36 5.30 1.81
C TYR A 131 9.93 4.68 3.09
N ILE A 132 10.25 3.39 3.07
CA ILE A 132 10.70 2.62 4.23
C ILE A 132 12.22 2.51 4.21
N GLN A 133 12.86 2.75 5.35
CA GLN A 133 14.28 2.43 5.50
C GLN A 133 14.45 0.91 5.47
N ILE A 134 15.13 0.38 4.43
CA ILE A 134 15.25 -1.07 4.18
C ILE A 134 15.75 -1.81 5.43
N GLU A 135 16.94 -1.48 5.93
CA GLU A 135 17.58 -2.32 6.94
C GLU A 135 16.77 -2.34 8.26
N PRO A 136 16.32 -1.20 8.81
CA PRO A 136 15.39 -1.18 9.94
C PRO A 136 14.02 -1.81 9.62
N GLY A 137 13.47 -1.54 8.44
CA GLY A 137 12.16 -2.05 8.00
C GLY A 137 12.14 -3.58 7.93
N TRP A 138 13.18 -4.20 7.40
CA TRP A 138 13.33 -5.66 7.37
C TRP A 138 13.43 -6.25 8.79
N GLN A 139 14.12 -5.57 9.72
CA GLN A 139 14.17 -6.02 11.12
C GLN A 139 12.79 -5.95 11.79
N VAL A 140 11.97 -4.96 11.43
CA VAL A 140 10.57 -4.89 11.89
C VAL A 140 9.73 -5.96 11.21
N ALA A 141 9.84 -6.14 9.89
CA ALA A 141 9.13 -7.17 9.14
C ALA A 141 9.36 -8.57 9.73
N GLN A 142 10.60 -8.91 10.09
CA GLN A 142 10.93 -10.18 10.76
C GLN A 142 10.21 -10.40 12.09
N LYS A 143 9.93 -9.33 12.84
CA LYS A 143 9.20 -9.41 14.12
C LYS A 143 7.69 -9.42 13.90
N THR A 144 7.24 -8.67 12.90
CA THR A 144 5.84 -8.44 12.55
C THR A 144 5.23 -9.64 11.84
N ILE A 145 5.97 -10.34 11.00
CA ILE A 145 5.46 -11.46 10.21
C ILE A 145 5.64 -12.76 11.01
N ARG A 146 4.60 -13.62 11.03
CA ARG A 146 4.70 -14.94 11.67
C ARG A 146 5.75 -15.81 10.98
N LYS A 147 6.22 -16.86 11.66
CA LYS A 147 7.06 -17.86 10.99
C LYS A 147 6.33 -18.46 9.79
N GLY A 148 6.97 -18.43 8.62
CA GLY A 148 6.39 -18.89 7.36
C GLY A 148 5.29 -18.00 6.80
N GLY A 149 5.15 -16.75 7.29
CA GLY A 149 4.31 -15.73 6.68
C GLY A 149 5.04 -14.98 5.56
N TYR A 150 4.41 -13.92 5.05
CA TYR A 150 4.79 -13.28 3.80
C TYR A 150 4.98 -11.77 3.93
N LEU A 151 5.91 -11.23 3.14
CA LEU A 151 5.98 -9.82 2.80
C LEU A 151 5.64 -9.70 1.31
N LEU A 152 4.55 -9.03 0.97
CA LEU A 152 4.18 -8.76 -0.41
C LEU A 152 4.43 -7.28 -0.68
N ALA A 153 5.49 -6.99 -1.43
CA ALA A 153 5.86 -5.63 -1.82
C ALA A 153 5.70 -5.45 -3.33
N SER A 154 5.11 -4.31 -3.71
CA SER A 154 5.00 -3.87 -5.10
C SER A 154 5.38 -2.41 -5.18
N ASP A 155 6.54 -2.15 -5.79
CA ASP A 155 7.16 -0.83 -5.85
C ASP A 155 8.25 -0.82 -6.93
N TYR A 156 8.98 0.30 -7.03
CA TYR A 156 10.12 0.47 -7.92
C TYR A 156 11.42 -0.03 -7.28
N PHE A 157 11.98 -1.10 -7.87
CA PHE A 157 13.25 -1.68 -7.44
C PHE A 157 14.34 -1.47 -8.49
N LEU A 158 15.58 -1.25 -8.03
CA LEU A 158 16.72 -1.19 -8.94
C LEU A 158 17.00 -2.59 -9.52
N HIS A 159 16.83 -2.74 -10.83
CA HIS A 159 17.19 -3.97 -11.54
C HIS A 159 18.72 -4.13 -11.71
N HIS A 160 19.43 -3.01 -11.83
CA HIS A 160 20.89 -2.97 -11.88
C HIS A 160 21.41 -1.96 -10.85
N ASN A 161 22.08 -2.46 -9.82
CA ASN A 161 22.78 -1.62 -8.85
C ASN A 161 24.27 -1.59 -9.23
N ASP A 162 24.76 -0.45 -9.69
CA ASP A 162 26.18 -0.20 -10.00
C ASP A 162 27.01 0.17 -8.76
N GLY A 163 26.41 0.03 -7.56
CA GLY A 163 27.01 0.39 -6.28
C GLY A 163 26.76 1.83 -5.86
N SER A 164 26.01 2.62 -6.64
CA SER A 164 25.74 4.03 -6.35
C SER A 164 24.45 4.30 -5.55
N GLY A 165 23.60 3.29 -5.32
CA GLY A 165 22.27 3.50 -4.71
C GLY A 165 21.78 2.41 -3.76
N ASP A 166 20.78 2.77 -2.96
CA ASP A 166 19.98 1.86 -2.13
C ASP A 166 19.13 0.92 -3.02
N TRP A 167 18.68 -0.23 -2.50
CA TRP A 167 17.99 -1.26 -3.31
C TRP A 167 16.62 -0.86 -3.89
N HIS A 168 16.01 0.20 -3.37
CA HIS A 168 14.82 0.82 -3.94
C HIS A 168 15.15 2.23 -4.42
N ILE A 169 14.43 2.70 -5.43
CA ILE A 169 14.47 4.13 -5.79
C ILE A 169 13.70 4.86 -4.70
N LYS A 170 14.37 5.69 -3.88
CA LYS A 170 13.66 6.58 -2.94
C LYS A 170 12.66 7.38 -3.76
N ALA A 171 11.38 7.30 -3.39
CA ALA A 171 10.35 8.02 -4.10
C ALA A 171 10.74 9.50 -4.19
N SER A 172 10.83 9.99 -5.43
CA SER A 172 11.13 11.40 -5.73
C SER A 172 9.87 12.27 -5.73
N HIS A 173 8.81 11.83 -5.04
CA HIS A 173 7.52 12.53 -5.00
C HIS A 173 7.56 13.69 -4.01
#